data_AF-A0A940LBX3-F1
#
_entry.id   AF-A0A940LBX3-F1
#
_cell.length_a   1.000
_cell.length_b   1.000
_cell.length_c   1.000
_cell.angle_alpha   90.00
_cell.angle_beta   90.00
_cell.angle_gamma   90.00
#
_symmetry.space_group_name_H-M   'P 1'
#
loop_
_entity.id
_entity.type
_entity.pdbx_description
1 polymer ?
#
loop_
_entity_poly.entity_id
_entity_poly.type
_entity_poly.pdbx_seq_one_letter_code
_entity_poly.pdbx_strand_id
1 'polypeptide(L)'
;MQKSILYIASTLDEVYECAYSILKYLEVYNLKPPASHSLVVYTKYPELLETYGSFFNQFQLRTLPENADKQSILEQFKKEAGEDVFYFDSNTYPVKQIDDEKSIQSYKGLKEFKVLLKDFFGRYQEESVPNQVKLIHNVDAKEIEIQKKKFENLPITSKWLRKLMGRGWSIYNYQVKI
;
A
#
# COMPACT_ATOMS: atom_id res chain seq x y z
N MET A 1 14.91 14.24 -15.35
CA MET A 1 15.42 13.80 -14.05
C MET A 1 14.67 12.53 -13.68
N GLN A 2 15.36 11.50 -13.21
CA GLN A 2 14.74 10.21 -12.91
C GLN A 2 14.32 10.19 -11.44
N LYS A 3 13.04 9.94 -11.17
CA LYS A 3 12.50 9.81 -9.81
C LYS A 3 12.50 8.34 -9.40
N SER A 4 13.19 8.01 -8.32
CA SER A 4 13.27 6.63 -7.80
C SER A 4 12.34 6.42 -6.63
N ILE A 5 11.36 5.54 -6.79
CA ILE A 5 10.44 5.12 -5.75
C ILE A 5 11.05 3.91 -5.04
N LEU A 6 11.19 4.00 -3.72
CA LEU A 6 11.77 2.96 -2.88
C LEU A 6 10.74 2.45 -1.87
N TYR A 7 10.55 1.14 -1.83
CA TYR A 7 9.86 0.43 -0.76
C TYR A 7 10.79 -0.56 -0.07
N ILE A 8 10.59 -0.75 1.23
CA ILE A 8 11.31 -1.75 2.04
C ILE A 8 10.29 -2.55 2.85
N ALA A 9 10.09 -3.82 2.47
CA ALA A 9 9.10 -4.72 3.04
C ALA A 9 9.77 -5.99 3.59
N SER A 10 9.92 -6.08 4.91
CA SER A 10 10.63 -7.17 5.60
C SER A 10 9.71 -8.30 6.06
N THR A 11 8.40 -8.07 6.14
CA THR A 11 7.38 -9.04 6.55
C THR A 11 6.30 -9.19 5.49
N LEU A 12 5.57 -10.30 5.52
CA LEU A 12 4.47 -10.54 4.58
C LEU A 12 3.37 -9.46 4.67
N ASP A 13 3.06 -8.96 5.87
CA ASP A 13 2.14 -7.84 6.05
C ASP A 13 2.62 -6.59 5.29
N GLU A 14 3.90 -6.25 5.42
CA GLU A 14 4.49 -5.11 4.73
C GLU A 14 4.55 -5.32 3.21
N VAL A 15 4.65 -6.56 2.74
CA VAL A 15 4.56 -6.89 1.32
C VAL A 15 3.17 -6.59 0.78
N TYR A 16 2.11 -6.97 1.51
CA TYR A 16 0.74 -6.64 1.11
C TYR A 16 0.44 -5.14 1.18
N GLU A 17 0.96 -4.46 2.19
CA GLU A 17 0.88 -2.99 2.28
C GLU A 17 1.61 -2.30 1.12
N CYS A 18 2.81 -2.78 0.77
CA CYS A 18 3.57 -2.34 -0.39
C CYS A 18 2.81 -2.59 -1.71
N ALA A 19 2.28 -3.79 -1.89
CA ALA A 19 1.46 -4.15 -3.06
C ALA A 19 0.23 -3.24 -3.18
N TYR A 20 -0.47 -2.98 -2.08
CA TYR A 20 -1.57 -2.01 -2.04
C TYR A 20 -1.10 -0.62 -2.49
N SER A 21 0.02 -0.13 -1.94
CA SER A 21 0.60 1.17 -2.32
C SER A 21 0.94 1.24 -3.81
N ILE A 22 1.53 0.18 -4.37
CA ILE A 22 1.83 0.06 -5.81
C ILE A 22 0.55 0.07 -6.64
N LEU A 23 -0.49 -0.66 -6.24
CA LEU A 23 -1.78 -0.64 -6.95
C LEU A 23 -2.42 0.76 -6.93
N LYS A 24 -2.41 1.46 -5.79
CA LYS A 24 -2.90 2.85 -5.70
C LYS A 24 -2.07 3.80 -6.55
N TYR A 25 -0.75 3.59 -6.61
CA TYR A 25 0.12 4.33 -7.51
C TYR A 25 -0.26 4.10 -8.97
N LEU A 26 -0.43 2.84 -9.39
CA LEU A 26 -0.83 2.50 -10.74
C LEU A 26 -2.21 3.08 -11.09
N GLU A 27 -3.14 3.11 -10.13
CA GLU A 27 -4.45 3.76 -10.28
C GLU A 27 -4.32 5.25 -10.60
N VAL A 28 -3.50 5.99 -9.82
CA VAL A 28 -3.24 7.44 -10.02
C VAL A 28 -2.74 7.74 -11.44
N TYR A 29 -1.94 6.84 -12.01
CA TYR A 29 -1.36 6.99 -13.35
C TYR A 29 -2.09 6.15 -14.42
N ASN A 30 -3.28 5.63 -14.12
CA ASN A 30 -4.07 4.82 -15.05
C ASN A 30 -3.26 3.68 -15.73
N LEU A 31 -2.54 2.91 -14.92
CA LEU A 31 -1.67 1.80 -15.32
C LEU A 31 -0.48 2.21 -16.22
N LYS A 32 -0.18 3.51 -16.34
CA LYS A 32 0.94 4.02 -17.15
C LYS A 32 1.79 4.99 -16.34
N PRO A 33 2.58 4.48 -15.38
CA PRO A 33 3.60 5.26 -14.69
C PRO A 33 4.46 6.08 -15.67
N PRO A 34 4.85 7.31 -15.31
CA PRO A 34 5.78 8.09 -16.10
C PRO A 34 7.09 7.32 -16.36
N ALA A 35 7.59 7.40 -17.59
CA ALA A 35 8.83 6.73 -18.00
C ALA A 35 10.06 7.14 -17.17
N SER A 36 10.00 8.32 -16.54
CA SER A 36 11.02 8.86 -15.64
C SER A 36 10.94 8.30 -14.23
N HIS A 37 9.95 7.47 -13.89
CA HIS A 37 9.79 6.87 -12.58
C HIS A 37 10.34 5.45 -12.58
N SER A 38 11.25 5.17 -11.65
CA SER A 38 11.74 3.81 -11.38
C SER A 38 11.18 3.31 -10.05
N LEU A 39 10.92 2.01 -9.96
CA LEU A 39 10.44 1.36 -8.75
C LEU A 39 11.48 0.33 -8.27
N VAL A 40 11.95 0.49 -7.04
CA VAL A 40 12.86 -0.43 -6.38
C VAL A 40 12.21 -0.92 -5.09
N VAL A 41 12.14 -2.25 -4.93
CA VAL A 41 11.60 -2.85 -3.71
C VAL A 41 12.62 -3.79 -3.09
N TYR A 42 12.95 -3.52 -1.83
CA TYR A 42 13.69 -4.46 -1.00
C TYR A 42 12.71 -5.37 -0.28
N THR A 43 12.79 -6.69 -0.52
CA THR A 43 11.87 -7.65 0.10
C THR A 43 12.49 -9.03 0.27
N LYS A 44 11.87 -9.84 1.14
CA LYS A 44 12.12 -11.29 1.28
C LYS A 44 11.20 -12.15 0.40
N TYR A 45 10.18 -11.54 -0.23
CA TYR A 45 9.14 -12.23 -1.01
C TYR A 45 9.01 -11.62 -2.41
N PRO A 46 10.07 -11.64 -3.23
CA PRO A 46 10.08 -11.00 -4.56
C PRO A 46 8.97 -11.53 -5.48
N GLU A 47 8.64 -12.81 -5.38
CA GLU A 47 7.62 -13.49 -6.19
C GLU A 47 6.22 -12.88 -6.06
N LEU A 48 5.91 -12.24 -4.92
CA LEU A 48 4.62 -11.61 -4.69
C LEU A 48 4.51 -10.22 -5.33
N LEU A 49 5.62 -9.64 -5.78
CA LEU A 49 5.68 -8.28 -6.32
C LEU A 49 6.18 -8.22 -7.77
N GLU A 50 6.72 -9.31 -8.31
CA GLU A 50 7.31 -9.37 -9.66
C GLU A 50 6.33 -8.94 -10.76
N THR A 51 5.06 -9.32 -10.64
CA THR A 51 4.01 -9.01 -11.64
C THR A 51 3.86 -7.51 -11.92
N TYR A 52 4.12 -6.66 -10.93
CA TYR A 52 4.00 -5.21 -11.08
C TYR A 52 5.09 -4.61 -11.96
N GLY A 53 6.22 -5.32 -12.14
CA GLY A 53 7.35 -4.83 -12.93
C GLY A 53 7.01 -4.50 -14.38
N SER A 54 6.02 -5.19 -14.95
CA SER A 54 5.55 -4.97 -16.34
C SER A 54 4.99 -3.57 -16.60
N PHE A 55 4.64 -2.81 -15.56
CA PHE A 55 4.10 -1.45 -15.66
C PHE A 55 5.15 -0.34 -15.54
N PHE A 56 6.39 -0.68 -15.20
CA PHE A 56 7.46 0.29 -14.99
C PHE A 56 8.57 0.07 -16.01
N ASN A 57 9.09 1.16 -16.58
CA ASN A 57 10.25 1.07 -17.48
C ASN A 57 11.51 0.58 -16.76
N GLN A 58 11.60 0.88 -15.46
CA GLN A 58 12.70 0.46 -14.60
C GLN A 58 12.12 -0.07 -13.29
N PHE A 59 12.21 -1.38 -13.12
CA PHE A 59 11.75 -2.10 -11.94
C PHE A 59 12.87 -2.99 -11.41
N GLN A 60 13.11 -2.95 -10.11
CA GLN A 60 14.11 -3.80 -9.46
C GLN A 60 13.56 -4.39 -8.17
N LEU A 61 13.63 -5.72 -8.05
CA LEU A 61 13.46 -6.43 -6.79
C LEU A 61 14.84 -6.73 -6.22
N ARG A 62 15.08 -6.31 -4.98
CA ARG A 62 16.33 -6.55 -4.26
C ARG A 62 16.04 -7.39 -3.03
N THR A 63 16.88 -8.40 -2.79
CA THR A 63 16.74 -9.24 -1.60
C THR A 63 17.07 -8.43 -0.36
N LEU A 64 16.24 -8.52 0.67
CA LEU A 64 16.45 -7.85 1.95
C LEU A 64 17.48 -8.63 2.80
N PRO A 65 18.61 -8.03 3.20
CA PRO A 65 19.62 -8.72 4.01
C PRO A 65 19.07 -9.10 5.40
N GLU A 66 19.49 -10.25 5.94
CA GLU A 66 18.88 -10.86 7.14
C GLU A 66 18.87 -9.97 8.39
N ASN A 67 19.81 -9.02 8.51
CA ASN A 67 19.98 -8.10 9.63
C ASN A 67 20.00 -6.62 9.23
N ALA A 68 19.53 -6.28 8.03
CA ALA A 68 19.59 -4.90 7.57
C ALA A 68 18.50 -4.05 8.23
N ASP A 69 18.93 -2.96 8.83
CA ASP A 69 18.04 -1.90 9.28
C ASP A 69 17.50 -1.09 8.08
N LYS A 70 16.23 -0.69 8.13
CA LYS A 70 15.57 0.03 7.03
C LYS A 70 16.22 1.37 6.76
N GLN A 71 16.70 2.07 7.80
CA GLN A 71 17.37 3.37 7.66
C GLN A 71 18.68 3.19 6.89
N SER A 72 19.47 2.18 7.24
CA SER A 72 20.73 1.87 6.56
C SER A 72 20.52 1.56 5.07
N ILE A 73 19.48 0.78 4.72
CA ILE A 73 19.13 0.51 3.31
C ILE A 73 18.77 1.81 2.58
N LEU A 74 17.94 2.65 3.21
CA LEU A 74 17.52 3.93 2.64
C LEU A 74 18.71 4.87 2.38
N GLU A 75 19.63 4.99 3.35
CA GLU A 75 20.82 5.81 3.21
C GLU A 75 21.77 5.29 2.12
N GLN A 76 21.97 3.98 2.05
CA GLN A 76 22.76 3.36 0.99
C GLN A 76 22.11 3.62 -0.38
N PHE A 77 20.80 3.41 -0.51
CA PHE A 77 20.10 3.62 -1.76
C PHE A 77 20.14 5.07 -2.21
N LYS A 78 19.99 6.03 -1.29
CA LYS A 78 20.16 7.46 -1.59
C LYS A 78 21.55 7.79 -2.14
N LYS A 79 22.60 7.15 -1.63
CA LYS A 79 23.97 7.31 -2.16
C LYS A 79 24.12 6.73 -3.57
N GLU A 80 23.43 5.63 -3.87
CA GLU A 80 23.47 4.97 -5.19
C GLU A 80 22.63 5.69 -6.25
N ALA A 81 21.42 6.13 -5.88
CA ALA A 81 20.42 6.65 -6.81
C ALA A 81 20.44 8.18 -6.97
N GLY A 82 21.10 8.92 -6.07
CA GLY A 82 21.17 10.38 -6.09
C GLY A 82 20.01 11.06 -5.34
N GLU A 83 19.71 12.31 -5.70
CA GLU A 83 18.84 13.20 -4.90
C GLU A 83 17.32 12.96 -5.07
N ASP A 84 16.88 12.36 -6.18
CA ASP A 84 15.45 12.18 -6.49
C ASP A 84 14.88 10.85 -5.97
N VAL A 85 15.05 10.56 -4.68
CA VAL A 85 14.54 9.33 -4.04
C VAL A 85 13.28 9.60 -3.23
N PHE A 86 12.18 8.99 -3.66
CA PHE A 86 10.90 8.94 -2.95
C PHE A 86 10.80 7.64 -2.17
N TYR A 87 11.10 7.72 -0.87
CA TYR A 87 10.87 6.60 0.02
C TYR A 87 9.40 6.57 0.47
N PHE A 88 8.75 5.44 0.27
CA PHE A 88 7.43 5.16 0.82
C PHE A 88 7.55 4.10 1.91
N ASP A 89 7.13 4.46 3.12
CA ASP A 89 6.81 3.47 4.16
C ASP A 89 5.75 2.50 3.62
N SER A 90 5.78 1.24 4.05
CA SER A 90 4.83 0.22 3.59
C SER A 90 3.36 0.67 3.75
N ASN A 91 3.06 1.40 4.83
CA ASN A 91 1.72 1.89 5.16
C ASN A 91 1.38 3.27 4.56
N THR A 92 2.15 3.73 3.57
CA THR A 92 1.90 4.99 2.85
C THR A 92 1.57 4.72 1.40
N TYR A 93 0.71 5.55 0.82
CA TYR A 93 0.28 5.42 -0.56
C TYR A 93 -0.03 6.79 -1.18
N PRO A 94 0.20 6.95 -2.48
CA PRO A 94 -0.14 8.18 -3.19
C PRO A 94 -1.66 8.27 -3.40
N VAL A 95 -2.19 9.48 -3.30
CA VAL A 95 -3.58 9.82 -3.65
C VAL A 95 -3.66 10.78 -4.85
N LYS A 96 -2.51 11.32 -5.28
CA LYS A 96 -2.33 12.18 -6.44
C LYS A 96 -0.97 11.88 -7.08
N GLN A 97 -0.71 12.49 -8.23
CA GLN A 97 0.61 12.46 -8.86
C GLN A 97 1.68 12.98 -7.87
N ILE A 98 2.85 12.35 -7.90
CA ILE A 98 3.92 12.59 -6.91
C ILE A 98 4.69 13.83 -7.33
N ASP A 99 4.14 14.98 -6.97
CA ASP A 99 4.79 16.28 -7.17
C ASP A 99 5.09 17.00 -5.85
N ASP A 100 4.46 16.59 -4.74
CA ASP A 100 4.67 17.15 -3.40
C ASP A 100 4.31 16.13 -2.29
N GLU A 101 4.82 16.29 -1.06
CA GLU A 101 4.50 15.43 0.09
C GLU A 101 2.99 15.34 0.41
N LYS A 102 2.23 16.40 0.08
CA LYS A 102 0.76 16.44 0.26
C LYS A 102 0.01 15.43 -0.62
N SER A 103 0.70 14.81 -1.59
CA SER A 103 0.16 13.74 -2.44
C SER A 103 0.14 12.38 -1.75
N ILE A 104 0.69 12.25 -0.55
CA ILE A 104 0.88 10.99 0.16
C ILE A 104 -0.06 10.92 1.37
N GLN A 105 -0.66 9.75 1.60
CA GLN A 105 -1.40 9.44 2.82
C GLN A 105 -0.81 8.23 3.54
N SER A 106 -1.00 8.17 4.85
CA SER A 106 -0.64 7.03 5.70
C SER A 106 -1.85 6.49 6.44
N TYR A 107 -1.86 5.17 6.64
CA TYR A 107 -2.84 4.44 7.46
C TYR A 107 -2.16 3.70 8.62
N LYS A 108 -0.99 4.14 9.08
CA LYS A 108 -0.20 3.51 10.17
C LYS A 108 -1.02 3.12 11.43
N GLY A 109 -2.11 3.81 11.72
CA GLY A 109 -3.00 3.52 12.85
C GLY A 109 -4.05 2.42 12.64
N LEU A 110 -4.22 1.91 11.41
CA LEU A 110 -5.32 1.01 11.04
C LEU A 110 -4.86 -0.44 10.95
N LYS A 111 -4.63 -1.08 12.11
CA LYS A 111 -4.15 -2.48 12.19
C LYS A 111 -5.05 -3.48 11.49
N GLU A 112 -6.36 -3.28 11.53
CA GLU A 112 -7.36 -4.16 10.90
C GLU A 112 -7.24 -4.15 9.38
N PHE A 113 -6.71 -3.08 8.79
CA PHE A 113 -6.51 -3.00 7.34
C PHE A 113 -5.60 -4.11 6.82
N LYS A 114 -4.63 -4.55 7.62
CA LYS A 114 -3.76 -5.68 7.28
C LYS A 114 -4.55 -6.96 7.04
N VAL A 115 -5.61 -7.19 7.82
CA VAL A 115 -6.50 -8.35 7.64
C VAL A 115 -7.23 -8.23 6.31
N LEU A 116 -7.71 -7.03 5.97
CA LEU A 116 -8.37 -6.76 4.69
C LEU A 116 -7.42 -6.97 3.50
N LEU A 117 -6.18 -6.48 3.59
CA LEU A 117 -5.18 -6.66 2.54
C LEU A 117 -4.80 -8.14 2.38
N LYS A 118 -4.59 -8.85 3.48
CA LYS A 118 -4.30 -10.30 3.43
C LYS A 118 -5.43 -11.08 2.77
N ASP A 119 -6.68 -10.76 3.09
CA ASP A 119 -7.85 -11.39 2.46
C ASP A 119 -7.97 -11.02 0.98
N PHE A 120 -7.78 -9.74 0.63
CA PHE A 120 -7.79 -9.27 -0.76
C PHE A 120 -6.74 -9.99 -1.61
N PHE A 121 -5.46 -9.93 -1.20
CA PHE A 121 -4.38 -10.54 -1.96
C PHE A 121 -4.42 -12.07 -1.92
N GLY A 122 -4.96 -12.67 -0.86
CA GLY A 122 -5.19 -14.12 -0.82
C GLY A 122 -6.27 -14.59 -1.82
N ARG A 123 -7.29 -13.78 -2.08
CA ARG A 123 -8.38 -14.11 -3.02
C ARG A 123 -8.06 -13.78 -4.47
N TYR A 124 -7.30 -12.70 -4.69
CA TYR A 124 -7.09 -12.13 -6.03
C TYR A 124 -5.64 -12.23 -6.50
N GLN A 125 -4.83 -13.13 -5.91
CA GLN A 125 -3.43 -13.30 -6.29
C GLN A 125 -3.27 -13.67 -7.77
N GLU A 126 -4.18 -14.49 -8.30
CA GLU A 126 -4.15 -14.97 -9.69
C GLU A 126 -4.78 -14.00 -10.69
N GLU A 127 -5.44 -12.94 -10.20
CA GLU A 127 -6.05 -11.93 -11.05
C GLU A 127 -4.99 -11.04 -11.73
N SER A 128 -5.32 -10.56 -12.93
CA SER A 128 -4.46 -9.58 -13.61
C SER A 128 -4.36 -8.28 -12.80
N VAL A 129 -3.18 -7.64 -12.78
CA VAL A 129 -2.95 -6.35 -12.10
C VAL A 129 -3.98 -5.28 -12.51
N PRO A 130 -4.38 -5.11 -13.79
CA PRO A 130 -5.44 -4.17 -14.16
C PRO A 130 -6.78 -4.47 -13.47
N ASN A 131 -7.12 -5.75 -13.27
CA ASN A 131 -8.32 -6.12 -12.54
C ASN A 131 -8.17 -5.85 -11.03
N GLN A 132 -7.02 -6.17 -10.45
CA GLN A 132 -6.71 -5.83 -9.06
C GLN A 132 -6.82 -4.32 -8.80
N VAL A 133 -6.34 -3.46 -9.71
CA VAL A 133 -6.50 -2.00 -9.62
C VAL A 133 -7.98 -1.59 -9.61
N LYS A 134 -8.82 -2.21 -10.44
CA LYS A 134 -10.27 -1.93 -10.42
C LYS A 134 -10.93 -2.38 -9.12
N LEU A 135 -10.56 -3.55 -8.61
CA LEU A 135 -11.15 -4.12 -7.39
C LEU A 135 -10.72 -3.31 -6.15
N ILE A 136 -9.44 -2.96 -6.05
CA ILE A 136 -8.89 -2.22 -4.90
C ILE A 136 -9.28 -0.74 -4.90
N HIS A 137 -9.75 -0.18 -6.02
CA HIS A 137 -10.25 1.21 -6.09
C HIS A 137 -11.28 1.50 -4.99
N ASN A 138 -12.14 0.53 -4.68
CA ASN A 138 -13.18 0.65 -3.65
C ASN A 138 -12.65 0.48 -2.21
N VAL A 139 -11.36 0.19 -2.05
CA VAL A 139 -10.69 -0.01 -0.77
C VAL A 139 -9.80 1.21 -0.51
N ASP A 140 -10.33 2.18 0.23
CA ASP A 140 -9.60 3.39 0.65
C ASP A 140 -9.24 3.30 2.14
N ALA A 141 -7.95 3.13 2.42
CA ALA A 141 -7.44 3.00 3.78
C ALA A 141 -7.77 4.21 4.68
N LYS A 142 -7.80 5.42 4.12
CA LYS A 142 -8.07 6.64 4.88
C LYS A 142 -9.53 6.80 5.20
N GLU A 143 -10.40 6.52 4.24
CA GLU A 143 -11.85 6.53 4.47
C GLU A 143 -12.23 5.48 5.53
N ILE A 144 -11.64 4.28 5.48
CA ILE A 144 -11.84 3.25 6.50
C ILE A 144 -11.37 3.74 7.87
N GLU A 145 -10.21 4.41 7.95
CA GLU A 145 -9.70 5.00 9.20
C GLU A 145 -10.67 6.05 9.76
N ILE A 146 -11.19 6.94 8.90
CA ILE A 146 -12.16 7.98 9.27
C ILE A 146 -13.44 7.34 9.81
N GLN A 147 -13.98 6.32 9.14
CA GLN A 147 -15.19 5.62 9.56
C GLN A 147 -15.00 4.86 10.88
N LYS A 148 -13.83 4.24 11.08
CA LYS A 148 -13.46 3.62 12.36
C LYS A 148 -13.45 4.65 13.48
N LYS A 149 -12.72 5.77 13.30
CA LYS A 149 -12.65 6.86 14.30
C LYS A 149 -14.04 7.43 14.62
N LYS A 150 -14.89 7.64 13.60
CA LYS A 150 -16.28 8.07 13.79
C LYS A 150 -17.07 7.10 14.66
N PHE A 151 -16.93 5.79 14.44
CA PHE A 151 -17.58 4.77 15.27
C PHE A 151 -16.99 4.73 16.70
N GLU A 152 -15.67 4.82 16.84
CA GLU A 152 -14.97 4.83 18.12
C GLU A 152 -15.26 6.07 18.96
N ASN A 153 -15.67 7.18 18.36
CA ASN A 153 -16.07 8.39 19.08
C ASN A 153 -17.54 8.37 19.55
N LEU A 154 -18.32 7.35 19.19
CA LEU A 154 -19.71 7.25 19.67
C LEU A 154 -19.78 6.94 21.18
N PRO A 155 -20.83 7.40 21.89
CA PRO A 155 -21.11 6.98 23.26
C PRO A 155 -21.21 5.46 23.37
N ILE A 156 -20.80 4.89 24.51
CA ILE A 156 -20.77 3.43 24.75
C ILE A 156 -22.13 2.78 24.47
N THR A 157 -23.21 3.41 24.94
CA THR A 157 -24.60 2.96 24.72
C THR A 157 -24.95 2.93 23.23
N SER A 158 -24.52 3.93 22.46
CA SER A 158 -24.73 4.01 21.02
C SER A 158 -23.94 2.95 20.26
N LYS A 159 -22.68 2.68 20.66
CA LYS A 159 -21.87 1.60 20.10
C LYS A 159 -22.52 0.24 20.33
N TRP A 160 -23.00 -0.01 21.55
CA TRP A 160 -23.65 -1.26 21.91
C TRP A 160 -24.94 -1.47 21.12
N LEU A 161 -25.81 -0.47 21.05
CA LEU A 161 -27.04 -0.52 20.26
C LEU A 161 -26.74 -0.78 18.77
N ARG A 162 -25.74 -0.11 18.19
CA ARG A 162 -25.32 -0.36 16.81
C ARG A 162 -24.83 -1.78 16.60
N LYS A 163 -24.03 -2.32 17.52
CA LYS A 163 -23.56 -3.72 17.44
C LYS A 163 -24.73 -4.70 17.50
N LEU A 164 -25.70 -4.50 18.39
CA LEU A 164 -26.88 -5.36 18.48
C LEU A 164 -27.74 -5.33 17.21
N MET A 165 -27.87 -4.16 16.57
CA MET A 165 -28.59 -4.03 15.31
C MET A 165 -27.81 -4.52 14.08
N GLY A 166 -26.64 -5.14 14.26
CA GLY A 166 -25.76 -5.56 13.16
C GLY A 166 -25.12 -4.39 12.39
N ARG A 167 -25.25 -3.15 12.89
CA ARG A 167 -24.71 -1.91 12.32
C ARG A 167 -23.41 -1.48 13.01
N GLY A 168 -22.72 -2.42 13.66
CA GLY A 168 -21.39 -2.18 14.22
C GLY A 168 -20.38 -1.91 13.11
N TRP A 169 -19.36 -1.09 13.39
CA TRP A 169 -18.23 -1.00 12.49
C TRP A 169 -17.46 -2.32 12.49
N SER A 170 -17.07 -2.77 11.30
CA SER A 170 -16.30 -3.99 11.08
C SER A 170 -15.48 -3.83 9.82
N ILE A 171 -14.22 -4.27 9.84
CA ILE A 171 -13.34 -4.24 8.67
C ILE A 171 -13.89 -5.10 7.51
N TYR A 172 -14.66 -6.15 7.83
CA TYR A 172 -15.26 -7.04 6.84
C TYR A 172 -16.31 -6.35 5.97
N ASN A 173 -16.84 -5.20 6.40
CA ASN A 173 -17.78 -4.40 5.60
C ASN A 173 -17.12 -3.83 4.34
N TYR A 174 -15.78 -3.77 4.30
CA TYR A 174 -14.99 -3.25 3.18
C TYR A 174 -14.36 -4.36 2.33
N GLN A 175 -14.66 -5.63 2.61
CA GLN A 175 -14.26 -6.72 1.73
C GLN A 175 -14.88 -6.53 0.36
N VAL A 176 -14.04 -6.66 -0.67
CA VAL A 176 -14.50 -6.64 -2.06
C VAL A 176 -15.43 -7.84 -2.27
N LYS A 177 -16.66 -7.56 -2.74
CA LYS A 177 -17.65 -8.57 -3.13
C LYS A 177 -17.78 -8.49 -4.65
N ILE A 178 -17.72 -9.65 -5.30
CA ILE A 178 -17.99 -9.81 -6.73
C ILE A 178 -19.45 -10.21 -6.89
#